data_AF-A0A920R8L6-F1
#
_entry.id   AF-A0A920R8L6-F1
#
_cell.length_a   1.000
_cell.length_b   1.000
_cell.length_c   1.000
_cell.angle_alpha   90.00
_cell.angle_beta   90.00
_cell.angle_gamma   90.00
#
_symmetry.space_group_name_H-M   'P 1'
#
loop_
_entity.id
_entity.type
_entity.pdbx_description
1 polymer ?
#
loop_
_entity_poly.entity_id
_entity_poly.type
_entity_poly.pdbx_seq_one_letter_code
_entity_poly.pdbx_strand_id
1 'polypeptide(L)'
;MQKPFSLIFLALLLGVTNSQISNAAEEMNILARIHFNTQTADFERTREFYRLLGYTQGVNNFPRTNTHAMARSLGMYDLCSYEIENIEVMSIANGLGPTGIDLIQFNVPYNNEPPYSSPNHLGMAYAALLAHQLLKKITTTC
;
A
#
# COMPACT_ATOMS: atom_id res chain seq x y z
N MET A 1 -73.54 26.61 27.73
CA MET A 1 -72.77 25.35 27.62
C MET A 1 -72.44 25.15 26.13
N GLN A 2 -71.28 25.67 25.73
CA GLN A 2 -70.96 26.09 24.37
C GLN A 2 -69.87 25.17 23.83
N LYS A 3 -70.19 24.36 22.81
CA LYS A 3 -69.24 23.44 22.17
C LYS A 3 -68.34 24.22 21.20
N PRO A 4 -67.01 24.16 21.31
CA PRO A 4 -66.15 24.72 20.29
C PRO A 4 -65.97 23.72 19.14
N PHE A 5 -66.43 24.16 17.98
CA PHE A 5 -65.92 23.81 16.67
C PHE A 5 -64.43 24.19 16.62
N SER A 6 -63.53 23.27 16.30
CA SER A 6 -62.16 23.66 15.97
C SER A 6 -61.57 22.75 14.91
N LEU A 7 -61.05 23.45 13.90
CA LEU A 7 -60.48 22.98 12.65
C LEU A 7 -59.37 21.96 12.86
N ILE A 8 -59.40 20.94 12.00
CA ILE A 8 -58.30 20.04 11.69
C ILE A 8 -57.12 20.89 11.21
N PHE A 9 -56.07 20.99 12.04
CA PHE A 9 -54.75 21.44 11.61
C PHE A 9 -53.90 20.20 11.34
N LEU A 10 -53.94 19.73 10.09
CA LEU A 10 -53.02 18.72 9.59
C LEU A 10 -51.64 19.39 9.42
N ALA A 11 -50.83 19.36 10.48
CA ALA A 11 -49.43 19.74 10.41
C ALA A 11 -48.67 18.65 9.64
N LEU A 12 -48.59 18.82 8.32
CA LEU A 12 -47.72 18.04 7.45
C LEU A 12 -46.27 18.38 7.84
N LEU A 13 -45.71 17.61 8.78
CA LEU A 13 -44.28 17.57 9.07
C LEU A 13 -43.58 16.93 7.87
N LEU A 14 -43.43 17.71 6.80
CA LEU A 14 -42.31 17.56 5.88
C LEU A 14 -41.06 17.91 6.68
N GLY A 15 -40.57 16.93 7.43
CA GLY A 15 -39.16 16.83 7.72
C GLY A 15 -38.47 16.66 6.38
N VAL A 16 -38.26 17.77 5.67
CA VAL A 16 -37.18 17.86 4.70
C VAL A 16 -35.95 17.71 5.57
N THR A 17 -35.49 16.46 5.69
CA THR A 17 -34.11 16.21 6.07
C THR A 17 -33.32 17.14 5.18
N ASN A 18 -32.61 18.10 5.78
CA ASN A 18 -31.44 18.66 5.14
C ASN A 18 -30.62 17.43 4.73
N SER A 19 -30.75 17.01 3.47
CA SER A 19 -29.72 16.24 2.82
C SER A 19 -28.55 17.19 2.82
N GLN A 20 -27.80 17.17 3.93
CA GLN A 20 -26.41 17.55 3.91
C GLN A 20 -25.85 16.64 2.82
N ILE A 21 -25.79 17.16 1.59
CA ILE A 21 -24.88 16.66 0.58
C ILE A 21 -23.54 16.89 1.28
N SER A 22 -23.09 15.90 2.04
CA SER A 22 -21.78 15.94 2.66
C SER A 22 -20.84 16.19 1.50
N ASN A 23 -20.16 17.35 1.52
CA ASN A 23 -19.10 17.63 0.59
C ASN A 23 -18.18 16.41 0.62
N ALA A 24 -18.18 15.58 -0.42
CA ALA A 24 -17.36 14.37 -0.50
C ALA A 24 -15.84 14.68 -0.50
N ALA A 25 -15.49 15.96 -0.30
CA ALA A 25 -14.16 16.54 -0.26
C ALA A 25 -13.77 17.10 1.14
N GLU A 26 -14.59 16.97 2.18
CA GLU A 26 -14.16 17.10 3.59
C GLU A 26 -13.97 15.70 4.17
N GLU A 27 -12.80 15.19 4.57
CA GLU A 27 -11.41 15.66 4.60
C GLU A 27 -10.54 14.41 4.33
N MET A 28 -9.55 14.47 3.45
CA MET A 28 -8.57 13.37 3.31
C MET A 28 -7.73 13.26 4.59
N ASN A 29 -8.17 12.43 5.54
CA ASN A 29 -7.49 12.13 6.79
C ASN A 29 -6.49 10.97 6.60
N ILE A 30 -5.43 11.19 5.82
CA ILE A 30 -4.35 10.20 5.63
C ILE A 30 -3.58 10.06 6.96
N LEU A 31 -3.71 8.90 7.63
CA LEU A 31 -3.08 8.67 8.94
C LEU A 31 -1.68 8.04 8.84
N ALA A 32 -1.50 7.06 7.95
CA ALA A 32 -0.21 6.57 7.46
C ALA A 32 -0.42 5.45 6.42
N ARG A 33 0.45 5.37 5.41
CA ARG A 33 0.91 4.11 4.79
C ARG A 33 2.22 4.36 4.06
N ILE A 34 3.34 4.05 4.71
CA ILE A 34 4.63 3.93 4.01
C ILE A 34 4.80 2.45 3.72
N HIS A 35 4.66 2.13 2.44
CA HIS A 35 4.84 0.80 1.90
C HIS A 35 5.42 1.01 0.51
N PHE A 36 6.58 0.41 0.25
CA PHE A 36 7.19 0.48 -1.07
C PHE A 36 7.32 -0.92 -1.64
N ASN A 37 6.92 -1.04 -2.89
CA ASN A 37 7.12 -2.23 -3.70
C ASN A 37 8.53 -2.18 -4.28
N THR A 38 9.26 -3.28 -4.14
CA THR A 38 10.58 -3.44 -4.75
C THR A 38 10.58 -4.68 -5.65
N GLN A 39 10.96 -4.47 -6.90
CA GLN A 39 11.24 -5.56 -7.82
C GLN A 39 12.66 -6.07 -7.57
N THR A 40 12.86 -7.39 -7.64
CA THR A 40 14.19 -8.00 -7.58
C THR A 40 14.42 -8.99 -8.71
N ALA A 41 15.68 -9.13 -9.13
CA ALA A 41 16.13 -10.17 -10.04
C ALA A 41 16.37 -11.52 -9.33
N ASP A 42 16.69 -11.50 -8.04
CA ASP A 42 16.99 -12.67 -7.21
C ASP A 42 16.21 -12.58 -5.89
N PHE A 43 15.07 -13.27 -5.86
CA PHE A 43 14.12 -13.19 -4.76
C PHE A 43 14.71 -13.68 -3.44
N GLU A 44 15.28 -14.88 -3.43
CA GLU A 44 15.80 -15.48 -2.20
C GLU A 44 16.95 -14.67 -1.61
N ARG A 45 17.88 -14.20 -2.43
CA ARG A 45 18.98 -13.36 -1.95
C ARG A 45 18.49 -12.05 -1.35
N THR A 46 17.57 -11.36 -2.01
CA THR A 46 17.02 -10.09 -1.50
C THR A 46 16.18 -10.31 -0.25
N ARG A 47 15.43 -11.41 -0.21
CA ARG A 47 14.63 -11.81 0.95
C ARG A 47 15.51 -12.03 2.17
N GLU A 48 16.58 -12.79 2.05
CA GLU A 48 17.52 -13.02 3.14
C GLU A 48 18.20 -11.73 3.62
N PHE A 49 18.53 -10.82 2.70
CA PHE A 49 19.00 -9.48 3.07
C PHE A 49 18.00 -8.73 3.96
N TYR A 50 16.72 -8.67 3.60
CA TYR A 50 15.72 -8.01 4.43
C TYR A 50 15.46 -8.75 5.77
N ARG A 51 15.56 -10.07 5.79
CA ARG A 51 15.47 -10.88 7.01
C ARG A 51 16.57 -10.50 8.01
N LEU A 52 17.80 -10.25 7.56
CA LEU A 52 18.90 -9.73 8.40
C LEU A 52 18.60 -8.33 8.98
N LEU A 53 17.78 -7.52 8.28
CA LEU A 53 17.36 -6.22 8.77
C LEU A 53 16.26 -6.30 9.84
N GLY A 54 15.59 -7.46 9.97
CA GLY A 54 14.54 -7.71 10.97
C GLY A 54 13.14 -7.93 10.36
N TYR A 55 13.04 -8.03 9.03
CA TYR A 55 11.79 -8.34 8.34
C TYR A 55 11.46 -9.82 8.45
N THR A 56 11.00 -10.25 9.63
CA THR A 56 10.80 -11.67 9.96
C THR A 56 9.36 -12.15 9.81
N GLN A 57 8.41 -11.24 9.59
CA GLN A 57 7.01 -11.59 9.30
C GLN A 57 6.75 -11.41 7.81
N GLY A 58 5.84 -12.20 7.25
CA GLY A 58 5.41 -11.98 5.89
C GLY A 58 4.18 -12.78 5.49
N VAL A 59 3.50 -12.27 4.46
CA VAL A 59 2.43 -12.96 3.75
C VAL A 59 2.93 -13.29 2.35
N ASN A 60 2.65 -14.49 1.88
CA ASN A 60 3.10 -15.06 0.61
C ASN A 60 1.94 -15.83 -0.04
N ASN A 61 2.22 -16.58 -1.12
CA ASN A 61 1.23 -17.35 -1.90
C ASN A 61 0.17 -16.48 -2.60
N PHE A 62 0.57 -15.32 -3.12
CA PHE A 62 -0.30 -14.53 -3.97
C PHE A 62 -0.51 -15.22 -5.34
N PRO A 63 -1.64 -14.97 -6.01
CA PRO A 63 -1.87 -15.50 -7.36
C PRO A 63 -0.75 -15.10 -8.32
N ARG A 64 -0.30 -16.06 -9.14
CA ARG A 64 0.72 -15.85 -10.18
C ARG A 64 0.31 -14.77 -11.19
N THR A 65 -0.98 -14.70 -11.52
CA THR A 65 -1.57 -13.75 -12.48
C THR A 65 -2.73 -12.99 -11.86
N ASN A 66 -3.12 -11.89 -12.49
CA ASN A 66 -4.23 -11.06 -12.04
C ASN A 66 -5.08 -10.55 -13.21
N THR A 67 -6.11 -9.76 -12.90
CA THR A 67 -7.01 -9.16 -13.88
C THR A 67 -6.32 -8.10 -14.75
N HIS A 68 -6.86 -7.84 -15.93
CA HIS A 68 -6.42 -6.76 -16.80
C HIS A 68 -6.52 -5.38 -16.13
N ALA A 69 -7.54 -5.16 -15.29
CA ALA A 69 -7.67 -3.94 -14.50
C ALA A 69 -6.47 -3.75 -13.54
N MET A 70 -5.95 -4.84 -12.97
CA MET A 70 -4.77 -4.79 -12.10
C MET A 70 -3.48 -4.53 -12.89
N ALA A 71 -3.29 -5.15 -14.06
CA ALA A 71 -2.13 -4.84 -14.91
C ALA A 71 -2.09 -3.34 -15.26
N ARG A 72 -3.24 -2.76 -15.62
CA ARG A 72 -3.34 -1.33 -15.93
C ARG A 72 -3.14 -0.42 -14.71
N SER A 73 -3.47 -0.85 -13.49
CA SER A 73 -3.21 -0.07 -12.28
C SER A 73 -1.71 -0.01 -11.94
N LEU A 74 -0.93 -1.00 -12.39
CA LEU A 74 0.53 -1.03 -12.29
C LEU A 74 1.24 -0.31 -13.46
N GLY A 75 0.49 0.33 -14.37
CA GLY A 75 1.04 1.01 -15.54
C GLY A 75 1.41 0.10 -16.70
N MET A 76 1.04 -1.19 -16.65
CA MET A 76 1.32 -2.17 -17.71
C MET A 76 0.22 -2.16 -18.77
N TYR A 77 0.10 -1.05 -19.52
CA TYR A 77 -1.00 -0.85 -20.47
C TYR A 77 -0.95 -1.77 -21.69
N ASP A 78 0.23 -2.27 -22.04
CA ASP A 78 0.44 -3.15 -23.20
C ASP A 78 0.18 -4.63 -22.89
N LEU A 79 -0.19 -4.97 -21.64
CA LEU A 79 -0.41 -6.34 -21.18
C LEU A 79 -1.84 -6.56 -20.72
N CYS A 80 -2.44 -7.69 -21.11
CA CYS A 80 -3.74 -8.12 -20.56
C CYS A 80 -3.62 -8.66 -19.13
N SER A 81 -2.44 -9.13 -18.72
CA SER A 81 -2.11 -9.57 -17.36
C SER A 81 -0.59 -9.59 -17.18
N TYR A 82 -0.13 -9.59 -15.93
CA TYR A 82 1.27 -9.81 -15.55
C TYR A 82 1.43 -11.19 -14.93
N GLU A 83 2.68 -11.65 -14.83
CA GLU A 83 3.04 -12.85 -14.09
C GLU A 83 4.06 -12.54 -13.00
N ILE A 84 3.82 -13.06 -11.80
CA ILE A 84 4.73 -13.02 -10.67
C ILE A 84 5.36 -14.40 -10.48
N GLU A 85 6.68 -14.46 -10.43
CA GLU A 85 7.41 -15.69 -10.08
C GLU A 85 7.42 -15.88 -8.56
N ASN A 86 7.81 -14.86 -7.81
CA ASN A 86 7.83 -14.88 -6.34
C ASN A 86 7.36 -13.54 -5.76
N ILE A 87 6.68 -13.60 -4.62
CA ILE A 87 6.23 -12.40 -3.90
C ILE A 87 6.06 -12.67 -2.41
N GLU A 88 6.54 -11.74 -1.61
CA GLU A 88 6.27 -11.70 -0.17
C GLU A 88 6.08 -10.27 0.30
N VAL A 89 4.98 -10.04 1.02
CA VAL A 89 4.72 -8.81 1.76
C VAL A 89 5.37 -8.97 3.12
N MET A 90 6.56 -8.37 3.30
CA MET A 90 7.40 -8.54 4.48
C MET A 90 7.18 -7.41 5.49
N SER A 91 7.27 -7.71 6.79
CA SER A 91 7.19 -6.70 7.85
C SER A 91 8.10 -7.02 9.04
N ILE A 92 8.40 -5.98 9.83
CA ILE A 92 9.17 -6.09 11.08
C ILE A 92 8.20 -6.35 12.23
N ALA A 93 8.45 -7.40 12.99
CA ALA A 93 7.68 -7.69 14.21
C ALA A 93 7.76 -6.50 15.19
N ASN A 94 6.61 -6.00 15.61
CA ASN A 94 6.50 -4.84 16.51
C ASN A 94 7.19 -3.55 15.97
N GLY A 95 7.30 -3.41 14.64
CA GLY A 95 7.84 -2.22 14.01
C GLY A 95 7.05 -0.95 14.33
N LEU A 96 7.73 0.19 14.38
CA LEU A 96 7.09 1.50 14.57
C LEU A 96 6.39 1.92 13.26
N GLY A 97 5.06 1.90 13.25
CA GLY A 97 4.26 2.32 12.09
C GLY A 97 4.26 1.31 10.93
N PRO A 98 3.73 1.70 9.74
CA PRO A 98 3.73 0.84 8.56
C PRO A 98 5.16 0.72 8.04
N THR A 99 5.80 -0.41 8.34
CA THR A 99 7.18 -0.71 7.91
C THR A 99 7.22 -1.74 6.79
N GLY A 100 6.07 -2.08 6.20
CA GLY A 100 5.94 -3.15 5.22
C GLY A 100 6.72 -2.88 3.94
N ILE A 101 7.25 -3.95 3.35
CA ILE A 101 7.88 -3.96 2.03
C ILE A 101 7.25 -5.09 1.22
N ASP A 102 6.88 -4.81 -0.03
CA ASP A 102 6.52 -5.87 -0.97
C ASP A 102 7.77 -6.20 -1.79
N LEU A 103 8.30 -7.39 -1.58
CA LEU A 103 9.34 -7.96 -2.41
C LEU A 103 8.67 -8.73 -3.53
N ILE A 104 8.91 -8.34 -4.79
CA ILE A 104 8.27 -8.93 -5.97
C ILE A 104 9.34 -9.34 -6.97
N GLN A 105 9.23 -10.53 -7.52
CA GLN A 105 9.95 -10.96 -8.70
C GLN A 105 8.93 -11.21 -9.81
N PHE A 106 8.85 -10.29 -10.77
CA PHE A 106 8.01 -10.50 -11.95
C PHE A 106 8.63 -11.57 -12.86
N ASN A 107 7.79 -12.40 -13.46
CA ASN A 107 8.13 -13.23 -14.62
C ASN A 107 7.74 -12.51 -15.92
N VAL A 108 6.62 -11.79 -15.91
CA VAL A 108 6.13 -11.00 -17.05
C VAL A 108 5.57 -9.67 -16.52
N PRO A 109 6.10 -8.51 -16.94
CA PRO A 109 7.36 -8.36 -17.67
C PRO A 109 8.57 -8.60 -16.74
N TYR A 110 9.56 -9.36 -17.19
CA TYR A 110 10.84 -9.50 -16.48
C TYR A 110 11.84 -8.45 -16.96
N ASN A 111 12.52 -7.80 -16.02
CA ASN A 111 13.66 -6.92 -16.27
C ASN A 111 14.72 -7.16 -15.18
N ASN A 112 15.91 -7.59 -15.58
CA ASN A 112 17.05 -7.83 -14.70
C ASN A 112 18.16 -6.78 -14.83
N GLU A 113 17.96 -5.75 -15.66
CA GLU A 113 18.89 -4.64 -15.76
C GLU A 113 18.95 -3.88 -14.42
N PRO A 114 20.13 -3.38 -14.02
CA PRO A 114 20.25 -2.51 -12.86
C PRO A 114 19.29 -1.31 -12.99
N PRO A 115 18.57 -0.92 -11.91
CA PRO A 115 17.57 0.13 -12.00
C PRO A 115 18.19 1.49 -12.38
N TYR A 116 19.33 1.85 -11.78
CA TYR A 116 20.05 3.09 -12.07
C TYR A 116 21.56 2.88 -11.99
N SER A 117 22.33 3.59 -12.85
CA SER A 117 23.79 3.52 -12.90
C SER A 117 24.49 4.30 -11.78
N SER A 118 23.82 5.31 -11.23
CA SER A 118 24.28 6.10 -10.08
C SER A 118 23.09 6.51 -9.21
N PRO A 119 23.29 6.85 -7.92
CA PRO A 119 22.20 7.32 -7.04
C PRO A 119 21.62 8.69 -7.41
N ASN A 120 22.33 9.50 -8.21
CA ASN A 120 21.86 10.83 -8.62
C ASN A 120 21.06 10.74 -9.92
N HIS A 121 19.77 10.43 -9.79
CA HIS A 121 18.84 10.31 -10.91
C HIS A 121 17.43 10.78 -10.50
N LEU A 122 16.57 10.96 -11.49
CA LEU A 122 15.14 11.22 -11.24
C LEU A 122 14.44 9.93 -10.79
N GLY A 123 13.56 10.03 -9.78
CA GLY A 123 12.77 8.92 -9.26
C GLY A 123 13.18 8.46 -7.85
N MET A 124 12.67 7.31 -7.42
CA MET A 124 13.01 6.71 -6.12
C MET A 124 14.43 6.11 -6.17
N ALA A 125 15.35 6.64 -5.36
CA ALA A 125 16.74 6.20 -5.32
C ALA A 125 17.06 5.26 -4.14
N TYR A 126 16.53 5.55 -2.94
CA TYR A 126 16.76 4.75 -1.74
C TYR A 126 15.62 4.88 -0.73
N ALA A 127 15.44 3.84 0.08
CA ALA A 127 14.70 3.90 1.33
C ALA A 127 15.70 3.90 2.50
N ALA A 128 15.53 4.82 3.44
CA ALA A 128 16.35 4.88 4.65
C ALA A 128 15.57 4.29 5.83
N LEU A 129 16.20 3.38 6.56
CA LEU A 129 15.62 2.75 7.73
C LEU A 129 16.21 3.34 9.02
N LEU A 130 15.35 3.65 9.99
CA LEU A 130 15.79 4.01 11.33
C LEU A 130 16.29 2.74 12.04
N ALA A 131 17.51 2.78 12.58
CA ALA A 131 18.07 1.70 13.38
C ALA A 131 18.57 2.23 14.72
N HIS A 132 18.25 1.52 15.81
CA HIS A 132 18.65 1.93 17.16
C HIS A 132 20.17 1.78 17.41
N GLN A 133 20.84 0.85 16.72
CA GLN A 133 22.27 0.55 16.91
C GLN A 133 22.92 0.21 15.57
N LEU A 134 23.53 1.20 14.92
CA LEU A 134 24.09 1.07 13.57
C LEU A 134 25.44 0.34 13.55
N LEU A 135 26.31 0.61 14.55
CA LEU A 135 27.70 0.13 14.57
C LEU A 135 27.86 -1.37 14.81
N LYS A 136 26.94 -2.01 15.54
CA LYS A 136 26.98 -3.48 15.76
C LYS A 136 26.59 -4.29 14.52
N LYS A 137 25.84 -3.71 13.57
CA LYS A 137 25.37 -4.42 12.36
C LYS A 137 26.37 -4.40 11.20
N ILE A 138 27.26 -3.40 11.15
CA ILE A 138 28.20 -3.23 10.02
C ILE A 138 29.52 -4.01 10.24
N THR A 139 29.86 -4.34 11.49
CA THR A 139 31.18 -4.88 11.87
C THR A 139 31.31 -6.41 11.87
N THR A 140 30.26 -7.17 11.61
CA THR A 140 30.29 -8.65 11.60
C THR A 140 30.66 -9.28 10.25
N THR A 141 31.15 -8.49 9.29
CA THR A 141 31.65 -9.02 8.01
C THR A 141 32.95 -8.33 7.63
N CYS A 142 34.04 -8.79 8.24
CA CYS A 142 35.41 -8.63 7.76
C CYS A 142 36.13 -9.96 8.01
#